data_AF-A0A919LEI4-F1
#
_entry.id   AF-A0A919LEI4-F1
#
_cell.length_a   1.000
_cell.length_b   1.000
_cell.length_c   1.000
_cell.angle_alpha   90.00
_cell.angle_beta   90.00
_cell.angle_gamma   90.00
#
_symmetry.space_group_name_H-M   'P 1'
#
loop_
_entity.id
_entity.type
_entity.pdbx_description
1 polymer ?
#
loop_
_entity_poly.entity_id
_entity_poly.type
_entity_poly.pdbx_seq_one_letter_code
_entity_poly.pdbx_strand_id
1 'polypeptide(L)'
;MAGPNGTLIAPAGVEWDAIRVSRFPALQALKRLKSGSVLVDPTPSNPVLYFFVAPGSAADWHVPHTIALGATASVVLPPPSRQAPPGPYWLVPPGTSLAIRLTSAQELRAALAAGLTEAPAYIESIRTTAANVLAWDTGLPRHDDLRDTLWLLGGHLQALIHLLGDAARTCPESDTARASALLAIDEARVCLAASPGSGLVSATRHARSLAQELKQLCDQYQALTDARTGEPA
;
A
#
# COMPACT_ATOMS: atom_id res chain seq x y z
N MET A 1 -24.89 -4.73 11.60
CA MET A 1 -25.96 -3.72 11.32
C MET A 1 -26.07 -3.56 9.81
N ALA A 2 -27.28 -3.64 9.24
CA ALA A 2 -27.48 -3.46 7.80
C ALA A 2 -27.23 -1.98 7.43
N GLY A 3 -26.31 -1.75 6.49
CA GLY A 3 -26.00 -0.44 5.92
C GLY A 3 -26.84 -0.14 4.68
N PRO A 4 -26.69 1.07 4.11
CA PRO A 4 -27.40 1.45 2.89
C PRO A 4 -27.10 0.47 1.73
N ASN A 5 -28.11 0.21 0.89
CA ASN A 5 -28.04 -0.65 -0.30
C ASN A 5 -27.73 -2.14 -0.02
N GLY A 6 -28.10 -2.68 1.14
CA GLY A 6 -27.90 -4.09 1.48
C GLY A 6 -26.46 -4.44 1.86
N THR A 7 -25.64 -3.44 2.18
CA THR A 7 -24.32 -3.65 2.78
C THR A 7 -24.46 -4.10 4.23
N LEU A 8 -23.46 -4.80 4.77
CA LEU A 8 -23.38 -5.23 6.15
C LEU A 8 -22.10 -4.65 6.77
N ILE A 9 -22.23 -3.95 7.88
CA ILE A 9 -21.06 -3.62 8.72
C ILE A 9 -20.77 -4.85 9.58
N ALA A 10 -19.62 -5.48 9.34
CA ALA A 10 -19.19 -6.69 10.01
C ALA A 10 -17.89 -6.45 10.82
N PRO A 11 -17.82 -6.90 12.09
CA PRO A 11 -16.63 -6.74 12.91
C PRO A 11 -15.52 -7.69 12.42
N ALA A 12 -14.31 -7.17 12.33
CA ALA A 12 -13.11 -7.99 12.18
C ALA A 12 -12.71 -8.60 13.54
N GLY A 13 -11.85 -9.62 13.54
CA GLY A 13 -11.41 -10.34 14.74
C GLY A 13 -12.39 -11.37 15.31
N VAL A 14 -13.53 -11.59 14.64
CA VAL A 14 -14.52 -12.60 15.05
C VAL A 14 -14.42 -13.84 14.16
N GLU A 15 -14.90 -13.74 12.92
CA GLU A 15 -14.84 -14.85 11.95
C GLU A 15 -13.62 -14.74 11.02
N TRP A 16 -13.07 -13.54 10.90
CA TRP A 16 -11.92 -13.22 10.08
C TRP A 16 -11.26 -11.93 10.60
N ASP A 17 -9.97 -11.80 10.31
CA ASP A 17 -9.33 -10.48 10.24
C ASP A 17 -9.31 -10.02 8.79
N ALA A 18 -9.16 -8.72 8.56
CA ALA A 18 -8.99 -8.17 7.22
C ALA A 18 -7.64 -7.45 7.08
N ILE A 19 -6.99 -7.63 5.93
CA ILE A 19 -5.82 -6.87 5.55
C ILE A 19 -6.23 -5.92 4.45
N ARG A 20 -6.28 -4.62 4.75
CA ARG A 20 -6.48 -3.55 3.76
C ARG A 20 -5.17 -3.32 3.03
N VAL A 21 -5.18 -3.32 1.70
CA VAL A 21 -4.00 -3.22 0.83
C VAL A 21 -4.22 -2.18 -0.25
N SER A 22 -3.17 -1.42 -0.58
CA SER A 22 -3.23 -0.47 -1.71
C SER A 22 -3.37 -1.21 -3.04
N ARG A 23 -3.95 -0.55 -4.04
CA ARG A 23 -4.38 -1.20 -5.29
C ARG A 23 -3.28 -2.01 -5.98
N PHE A 24 -2.12 -1.40 -6.22
CA PHE A 24 -1.07 -2.01 -7.04
C PHE A 24 -0.52 -3.31 -6.41
N PRO A 25 -0.03 -3.31 -5.16
CA PRO A 25 0.45 -4.53 -4.49
C PRO A 25 -0.64 -5.60 -4.38
N ALA A 26 -1.90 -5.20 -4.12
CA ALA A 26 -3.01 -6.13 -4.04
C ALA A 26 -3.26 -6.88 -5.36
N LEU A 27 -3.26 -6.15 -6.48
CA LEU A 27 -3.42 -6.74 -7.81
C LEU A 27 -2.25 -7.66 -8.19
N GLN A 28 -1.03 -7.34 -7.75
CA GLN A 28 0.13 -8.20 -7.96
C GLN A 28 0.09 -9.46 -7.09
N ALA A 29 -0.37 -9.35 -5.85
CA ALA A 29 -0.56 -10.50 -4.98
C ALA A 29 -1.64 -11.44 -5.53
N LEU A 30 -2.73 -10.91 -6.07
CA LEU A 30 -3.82 -11.69 -6.66
C LEU A 30 -3.38 -12.63 -7.79
N LYS A 31 -2.37 -12.26 -8.58
CA LYS A 31 -1.81 -13.14 -9.62
C LYS A 31 -1.15 -14.42 -9.06
N ARG A 32 -0.84 -14.43 -7.76
CA ARG A 32 -0.06 -15.47 -7.07
C ARG A 32 -0.89 -16.25 -6.06
N LEU A 33 -1.97 -15.66 -5.56
CA LEU A 33 -2.85 -16.29 -4.58
C LEU A 33 -3.72 -17.36 -5.24
N LYS A 34 -3.90 -18.48 -4.54
CA LYS A 34 -4.71 -19.61 -5.02
C LYS A 34 -6.19 -19.49 -4.66
N SER A 35 -6.49 -18.81 -3.56
CA SER A 35 -7.83 -18.73 -3.01
C SER A 35 -8.03 -17.53 -2.08
N GLY A 36 -9.30 -17.28 -1.77
CA GLY A 36 -9.73 -16.24 -0.85
C GLY A 36 -10.63 -15.22 -1.52
N SER A 37 -11.59 -14.72 -0.76
CA SER A 37 -12.46 -13.64 -1.18
C SER A 37 -11.71 -12.32 -1.09
N VAL A 38 -11.99 -11.42 -2.04
CA VAL A 38 -11.34 -10.12 -2.13
C VAL A 38 -12.38 -9.06 -2.41
N LEU A 39 -12.40 -8.06 -1.54
CA LEU A 39 -13.31 -6.94 -1.59
C LEU A 39 -12.58 -5.69 -2.06
N VAL A 40 -13.21 -4.92 -2.92
CA VAL A 40 -12.71 -3.61 -3.37
C VAL A 40 -13.56 -2.55 -2.70
N ASP A 41 -12.91 -1.56 -2.09
CA ASP A 41 -13.53 -0.30 -1.72
C ASP A 41 -13.04 0.80 -2.66
N PRO A 42 -13.90 1.27 -3.58
CA PRO A 42 -13.56 2.33 -4.53
C PRO A 42 -13.80 3.73 -3.97
N THR A 43 -14.29 3.88 -2.73
CA THR A 43 -14.64 5.18 -2.16
C THR A 43 -13.43 6.08 -1.91
N PRO A 44 -12.29 5.60 -1.39
CA PRO A 44 -11.07 6.38 -1.35
C PRO A 44 -10.62 6.82 -2.75
N SER A 45 -10.03 8.02 -2.85
CA SER A 45 -9.39 8.51 -4.08
C SER A 45 -8.39 7.51 -4.70
N ASN A 46 -7.77 6.67 -3.86
CA ASN A 46 -7.00 5.50 -4.28
C ASN A 46 -7.73 4.23 -3.83
N PRO A 47 -8.35 3.47 -4.75
CA PRO A 47 -9.10 2.27 -4.39
C PRO A 47 -8.26 1.29 -3.58
N VAL A 48 -8.85 0.68 -2.56
CA VAL A 48 -8.18 -0.28 -1.68
C VAL A 48 -8.84 -1.65 -1.78
N LEU A 49 -8.06 -2.69 -1.54
CA LEU A 49 -8.55 -4.07 -1.53
C LEU A 49 -8.45 -4.64 -0.12
N TYR A 50 -9.41 -5.47 0.26
CA TYR A 50 -9.40 -6.20 1.52
C TYR A 50 -9.27 -7.69 1.24
N PHE A 51 -8.26 -8.30 1.84
CA PHE A 51 -8.10 -9.73 1.92
C PHE A 51 -8.55 -10.20 3.29
N PHE A 52 -9.29 -11.29 3.34
CA PHE A 52 -9.81 -11.86 4.58
C PHE A 52 -8.92 -13.02 5.01
N VAL A 53 -8.44 -13.00 6.24
CA VAL A 53 -7.54 -14.02 6.80
C VAL A 53 -8.13 -14.56 8.09
N ALA A 54 -7.58 -15.66 8.62
CA ALA A 54 -8.05 -16.25 9.87
C ALA A 54 -7.98 -15.23 11.04
N PRO A 55 -8.95 -15.22 11.97
CA PRO A 55 -8.91 -14.37 13.16
C PRO A 55 -7.58 -14.48 13.91
N GLY A 56 -7.08 -13.35 14.40
CA GLY A 56 -5.79 -13.24 15.09
C GLY A 56 -4.58 -13.06 14.17
N SER A 57 -4.71 -13.31 12.87
CA SER A 57 -3.60 -13.14 11.91
C SER A 57 -3.18 -11.68 11.71
N ALA A 58 -4.02 -10.72 12.08
CA ALA A 58 -3.71 -9.29 12.01
C ALA A 58 -2.82 -8.79 13.17
N ALA A 59 -2.68 -9.55 14.26
CA ALA A 59 -2.05 -9.08 15.49
C ALA A 59 -0.55 -8.74 15.34
N ASP A 60 0.16 -9.46 14.47
CA ASP A 60 1.60 -9.31 14.20
C ASP A 60 1.87 -8.89 12.74
N TRP A 61 0.87 -8.32 12.07
CA TRP A 61 0.93 -8.07 10.65
C TRP A 61 1.76 -6.82 10.32
N HIS A 62 2.93 -7.06 9.71
CA HIS A 62 3.84 -6.01 9.27
C HIS A 62 4.26 -6.24 7.81
N VAL A 63 3.52 -5.65 6.86
CA VAL A 63 3.85 -5.64 5.43
C VAL A 63 3.63 -4.23 4.88
N PRO A 64 4.56 -3.67 4.08
CA PRO A 64 4.33 -2.38 3.42
C PRO A 64 3.04 -2.38 2.61
N HIS A 65 2.41 -1.21 2.46
CA HIS A 65 1.12 -1.05 1.75
C HIS A 65 -0.09 -1.74 2.39
N THR A 66 0.02 -2.14 3.66
CA THR A 66 -1.08 -2.81 4.34
C THR A 66 -1.50 -2.12 5.63
N ILE A 67 -2.77 -2.29 6.00
CA ILE A 67 -3.30 -2.02 7.35
C ILE A 67 -3.98 -3.30 7.81
N ALA A 68 -3.57 -3.78 8.97
CA ALA A 68 -4.18 -4.92 9.62
C ALA A 68 -5.43 -4.47 10.40
N LEU A 69 -6.55 -5.13 10.15
CA LEU A 69 -7.85 -4.85 10.76
C LEU A 69 -8.28 -6.11 11.53
N GLY A 70 -8.08 -6.08 12.85
CA GLY A 70 -8.49 -7.14 13.78
C GLY A 70 -9.68 -6.73 14.64
N ALA A 71 -9.74 -7.21 15.88
CA ALA A 71 -10.90 -7.12 16.79
C ALA A 71 -11.51 -5.73 17.04
N THR A 72 -10.76 -4.65 16.80
CA THR A 72 -11.23 -3.26 17.01
C THR A 72 -11.74 -2.58 15.74
N ALA A 73 -11.74 -3.29 14.61
CA ALA A 73 -12.11 -2.74 13.31
C ALA A 73 -13.41 -3.35 12.78
N SER A 74 -14.03 -2.67 11.82
CA SER A 74 -15.18 -3.19 11.07
C SER A 74 -14.98 -2.94 9.58
N VAL A 75 -15.47 -3.86 8.76
CA VAL A 75 -15.42 -3.76 7.29
C VAL A 75 -16.85 -3.71 6.75
N VAL A 76 -17.08 -2.87 5.74
CA VAL A 76 -18.35 -2.79 5.03
C VAL A 76 -18.37 -3.86 3.95
N LEU A 77 -19.18 -4.90 4.16
CA LEU A 77 -19.35 -6.01 3.23
C LEU A 77 -20.54 -5.74 2.29
N PRO A 78 -20.38 -5.84 0.97
CA PRO A 78 -21.49 -5.78 0.04
C PRO A 78 -22.20 -7.13 -0.06
N PRO A 79 -23.43 -7.16 -0.61
CA PRO A 79 -24.10 -8.41 -0.96
C PRO A 79 -23.18 -9.35 -1.76
N PRO A 80 -23.18 -10.68 -1.52
CA PRO A 80 -22.32 -11.64 -2.23
C PRO A 80 -22.34 -11.52 -3.75
N SER A 81 -23.47 -11.10 -4.33
CA SER A 81 -23.65 -10.94 -5.78
C SER A 81 -23.09 -9.64 -6.36
N ARG A 82 -22.72 -8.66 -5.53
CA ARG A 82 -22.25 -7.34 -6.00
C ARG A 82 -20.78 -7.44 -6.42
N GLN A 83 -20.52 -7.31 -7.72
CA GLN A 83 -19.18 -7.42 -8.31
C GLN A 83 -18.75 -6.15 -9.07
N ALA A 84 -19.52 -5.06 -8.95
CA ALA A 84 -19.21 -3.78 -9.59
C ALA A 84 -19.67 -2.59 -8.73
N PRO A 85 -19.12 -1.38 -8.97
CA PRO A 85 -19.60 -0.13 -8.37
C PRO A 85 -21.09 0.16 -8.68
N PRO A 86 -21.75 1.05 -7.91
CA PRO A 86 -21.21 1.94 -6.88
C PRO A 86 -20.99 1.28 -5.50
N GLY A 87 -20.06 1.87 -4.73
CA GLY A 87 -19.67 1.44 -3.38
C GLY A 87 -18.79 0.19 -3.38
N PRO A 88 -18.53 -0.40 -2.19
CA PRO A 88 -17.74 -1.62 -2.08
C PRO A 88 -18.33 -2.77 -2.90
N TYR A 89 -17.48 -3.59 -3.51
CA TYR A 89 -17.88 -4.73 -4.34
C TYR A 89 -16.88 -5.89 -4.24
N TRP A 90 -17.31 -7.11 -4.55
CA TRP A 90 -16.44 -8.28 -4.59
C TRP A 90 -15.65 -8.33 -5.90
N LEU A 91 -14.32 -8.35 -5.81
CA LEU A 91 -13.46 -8.72 -6.94
C LEU A 91 -13.32 -10.24 -7.03
N VAL A 92 -13.22 -10.91 -5.89
CA VAL A 92 -13.34 -12.36 -5.78
C VAL A 92 -14.45 -12.65 -4.78
N PRO A 93 -15.63 -13.14 -5.21
CA PRO A 93 -16.77 -13.30 -4.32
C PRO A 93 -16.53 -14.41 -3.27
N PRO A 94 -17.25 -14.38 -2.13
CA PRO A 94 -17.47 -15.58 -1.32
C PRO A 94 -18.04 -16.68 -2.23
N GLY A 95 -17.70 -17.94 -1.95
CA GLY A 95 -18.10 -19.05 -2.81
C GLY A 95 -19.62 -19.28 -2.82
N THR A 96 -20.04 -20.50 -3.19
CA THR A 96 -21.45 -20.89 -3.14
C THR A 96 -22.02 -20.94 -1.71
N SER A 97 -21.17 -21.11 -0.70
CA SER A 97 -21.53 -20.83 0.69
C SER A 97 -21.46 -19.32 0.94
N LEU A 98 -22.47 -18.75 1.60
CA LEU A 98 -22.48 -17.33 2.00
C LEU A 98 -21.28 -16.90 2.88
N ALA A 99 -20.46 -17.85 3.34
CA ALA A 99 -19.23 -17.59 4.09
C ALA A 99 -18.09 -17.05 3.20
N ILE A 100 -17.38 -16.05 3.73
CA ILE A 100 -16.16 -15.49 3.15
C ILE A 100 -15.08 -16.57 3.08
N ARG A 101 -14.44 -16.72 1.91
CA ARG A 101 -13.28 -17.61 1.77
C ARG A 101 -12.04 -16.90 2.30
N LEU A 102 -11.35 -17.52 3.23
CA LEU A 102 -10.15 -16.96 3.82
C LEU A 102 -8.93 -17.22 2.92
N THR A 103 -8.07 -16.24 2.83
CA THR A 103 -6.70 -16.36 2.30
C THR A 103 -5.77 -16.78 3.44
N SER A 104 -4.80 -17.66 3.15
CA SER A 104 -3.72 -17.93 4.10
C SER A 104 -2.91 -16.66 4.34
N ALA A 105 -2.76 -16.25 5.61
CA ALA A 105 -1.99 -15.07 5.98
C ALA A 105 -0.53 -15.16 5.49
N GLN A 106 0.08 -16.34 5.57
CA GLN A 106 1.45 -16.57 5.09
C GLN A 106 1.55 -16.45 3.57
N GLU A 107 0.59 -17.02 2.82
CA GLU A 107 0.56 -16.89 1.35
C GLU A 107 0.37 -15.44 0.93
N LEU A 108 -0.48 -14.68 1.63
CA LEU A 108 -0.68 -13.26 1.37
C LEU A 108 0.59 -12.43 1.62
N ARG A 109 1.29 -12.66 2.74
CA ARG A 109 2.58 -11.98 3.02
C ARG A 109 3.59 -12.23 1.91
N ALA A 110 3.76 -13.50 1.51
CA ALA A 110 4.69 -13.88 0.46
C ALA A 110 4.31 -13.26 -0.89
N ALA A 111 3.02 -13.28 -1.24
CA ALA A 111 2.52 -12.73 -2.50
C ALA A 111 2.70 -11.20 -2.58
N LEU A 112 2.48 -10.48 -1.48
CA LEU A 112 2.69 -9.03 -1.39
C LEU A 112 4.18 -8.68 -1.47
N ALA A 113 5.04 -9.39 -0.74
CA ALA A 113 6.48 -9.18 -0.80
C ALA A 113 7.02 -9.41 -2.23
N ALA A 114 6.59 -10.48 -2.89
CA ALA A 114 6.98 -10.77 -4.27
C ALA A 114 6.45 -9.71 -5.26
N GLY A 115 5.23 -9.20 -5.08
CA GLY A 115 4.67 -8.15 -5.93
C GLY A 115 5.48 -6.84 -5.89
N LEU A 116 6.12 -6.53 -4.77
CA LEU A 116 6.99 -5.36 -4.62
C LEU A 116 8.35 -5.52 -5.30
N THR A 117 8.76 -6.75 -5.65
CA THR A 117 10.00 -7.01 -6.39
C THR A 117 9.89 -6.79 -7.90
N GLU A 118 8.67 -6.55 -8.43
CA GLU A 118 8.45 -6.09 -9.81
C GLU A 118 8.82 -4.60 -9.95
N ALA A 119 10.09 -4.29 -9.70
CA ALA A 119 10.59 -2.95 -9.43
C ALA A 119 10.22 -1.90 -10.49
N PRO A 120 10.38 -2.12 -11.82
CA PRO A 120 10.13 -1.05 -12.79
C PRO A 120 8.68 -0.55 -12.81
N ALA A 121 7.71 -1.47 -12.87
CA ALA A 121 6.29 -1.10 -12.89
C ALA A 121 5.84 -0.50 -11.55
N TYR A 122 6.42 -0.99 -10.44
CA TYR A 122 6.11 -0.47 -9.12
C TYR A 122 6.69 0.94 -8.90
N ILE A 123 7.92 1.20 -9.35
CA ILE A 123 8.56 2.52 -9.32
C ILE A 123 7.76 3.52 -10.12
N GLU A 124 7.26 3.15 -11.30
CA GLU A 124 6.42 4.04 -12.10
C GLU A 124 5.10 4.39 -11.38
N SER A 125 4.49 3.40 -10.71
CA SER A 125 3.31 3.64 -9.86
C SER A 125 3.61 4.61 -8.71
N ILE A 126 4.81 4.53 -8.11
CA ILE A 126 5.23 5.45 -7.05
C ILE A 126 5.44 6.86 -7.62
N ARG A 127 6.15 7.00 -8.74
CA ARG A 127 6.41 8.28 -9.43
C ARG A 127 5.10 8.98 -9.78
N THR A 128 4.13 8.24 -10.35
CA THR A 128 2.79 8.75 -10.65
C THR A 128 2.08 9.26 -9.40
N THR A 129 2.10 8.49 -8.31
CA THR A 129 1.46 8.87 -7.04
C THR A 129 2.09 10.13 -6.45
N ALA A 130 3.43 10.20 -6.41
CA ALA A 130 4.16 11.37 -5.95
C ALA A 130 3.84 12.62 -6.80
N ALA A 131 3.86 12.50 -8.13
CA ALA A 131 3.52 13.59 -9.04
C ALA A 131 2.11 14.15 -8.79
N ASN A 132 1.12 13.28 -8.58
CA ASN A 132 -0.25 13.69 -8.29
C ASN A 132 -0.36 14.51 -6.99
N VAL A 133 0.39 14.14 -5.95
CA VAL A 133 0.42 14.86 -4.67
C VAL A 133 1.14 16.20 -4.80
N LEU A 134 2.23 16.25 -5.56
CA LEU A 134 2.98 17.48 -5.81
C LEU A 134 2.18 18.49 -6.63
N ALA A 135 1.25 18.03 -7.46
CA ALA A 135 0.35 18.86 -8.27
C ALA A 135 -0.87 19.42 -7.51
N TRP A 136 -0.96 19.26 -6.18
CA TRP A 136 -2.05 19.83 -5.35
C TRP A 136 -1.98 21.37 -5.20
N ASP A 137 -1.89 22.10 -6.31
CA ASP A 137 -1.65 23.55 -6.31
C ASP A 137 -2.93 24.40 -6.25
N THR A 138 -4.13 23.81 -6.33
CA THR A 138 -5.40 24.58 -6.48
C THR A 138 -6.48 24.30 -5.43
N GLY A 139 -6.23 23.45 -4.44
CA GLY A 139 -7.20 23.20 -3.36
C GLY A 139 -6.71 22.17 -2.34
N LEU A 140 -7.11 22.36 -1.08
CA LEU A 140 -6.81 21.38 -0.04
C LEU A 140 -7.62 20.09 -0.30
N PRO A 141 -7.00 18.91 -0.22
CA PRO A 141 -7.72 17.64 -0.32
C PRO A 141 -8.72 17.52 0.83
N ARG A 142 -9.77 16.71 0.64
CA ARG A 142 -10.66 16.35 1.76
C ARG A 142 -9.86 15.59 2.81
N HIS A 143 -10.29 15.70 4.07
CA HIS A 143 -9.56 15.10 5.19
C HIS A 143 -9.37 13.58 5.04
N ASP A 144 -10.41 12.86 4.61
CA ASP A 144 -10.34 11.41 4.39
C ASP A 144 -9.38 11.04 3.24
N ASP A 145 -9.42 11.78 2.13
CA ASP A 145 -8.51 11.61 1.00
C ASP A 145 -7.05 11.84 1.40
N LEU A 146 -6.80 12.82 2.25
CA LEU A 146 -5.46 13.12 2.76
C LEU A 146 -4.95 12.00 3.66
N ARG A 147 -5.78 11.46 4.56
CA ARG A 147 -5.40 10.34 5.43
C ARG A 147 -5.03 9.11 4.60
N ASP A 148 -5.85 8.77 3.61
CA ASP A 148 -5.59 7.63 2.74
C ASP A 148 -4.35 7.84 1.86
N THR A 149 -4.12 9.07 1.41
CA THR A 149 -2.91 9.44 0.67
C THR A 149 -1.67 9.35 1.55
N LEU A 150 -1.70 9.86 2.79
CA LEU A 150 -0.57 9.74 3.72
C LEU A 150 -0.22 8.29 4.01
N TRP A 151 -1.23 7.43 4.19
CA TRP A 151 -1.01 5.99 4.33
C TRP A 151 -0.35 5.39 3.08
N LEU A 152 -0.86 5.73 1.89
CA LEU A 152 -0.31 5.24 0.62
C LEU A 152 1.15 5.69 0.41
N LEU A 153 1.45 6.97 0.65
CA LEU A 153 2.80 7.54 0.56
C LEU A 153 3.75 6.86 1.54
N GLY A 154 3.33 6.65 2.79
CA GLY A 154 4.11 5.93 3.79
C GLY A 154 4.41 4.49 3.37
N GLY A 155 3.42 3.78 2.82
CA GLY A 155 3.60 2.45 2.24
C GLY A 155 4.61 2.44 1.09
N HIS A 156 4.53 3.41 0.18
CA HIS A 156 5.48 3.56 -0.93
C HIS A 156 6.90 3.80 -0.43
N LEU A 157 7.05 4.67 0.58
CA LEU A 157 8.36 5.06 1.10
C LEU A 157 9.02 3.88 1.81
N GLN A 158 8.26 3.16 2.64
CA GLN A 158 8.75 1.95 3.29
C GLN A 158 9.20 0.89 2.26
N ALA A 159 8.41 0.65 1.21
CA ALA A 159 8.77 -0.31 0.17
C ALA A 159 10.02 0.11 -0.61
N LEU A 160 10.17 1.39 -0.97
CA LEU A 160 11.37 1.91 -1.65
C LEU A 160 12.61 1.82 -0.77
N ILE A 161 12.50 2.12 0.54
CA ILE A 161 13.61 1.94 1.48
C ILE A 161 14.14 0.50 1.44
N HIS A 162 13.25 -0.50 1.41
CA HIS A 162 13.65 -1.90 1.32
C HIS A 162 14.31 -2.20 -0.03
N LEU A 163 13.66 -1.82 -1.14
CA LEU A 163 14.14 -2.08 -2.48
C LEU A 163 15.50 -1.43 -2.77
N LEU A 164 15.66 -0.17 -2.38
CA LEU A 164 16.91 0.58 -2.51
C LEU A 164 18.01 -0.01 -1.61
N GLY A 165 17.66 -0.45 -0.41
CA GLY A 165 18.60 -1.13 0.50
C GLY A 165 19.08 -2.47 -0.06
N ASP A 166 18.19 -3.25 -0.68
CA ASP A 166 18.54 -4.48 -1.40
C ASP A 166 19.47 -4.20 -2.57
N ALA A 167 19.16 -3.20 -3.40
CA ALA A 167 20.00 -2.80 -4.52
C ALA A 167 21.39 -2.33 -4.05
N ALA A 168 21.45 -1.45 -3.05
CA ALA A 168 22.70 -0.93 -2.49
C ALA A 168 23.60 -2.03 -1.90
N ARG A 169 23.01 -3.07 -1.29
CA ARG A 169 23.77 -4.24 -0.79
C ARG A 169 24.49 -5.02 -1.88
N THR A 170 24.03 -4.95 -3.13
CA THR A 170 24.69 -5.61 -4.26
C THR A 170 25.89 -4.84 -4.81
N CYS A 171 26.08 -3.58 -4.41
CA CYS A 171 27.20 -2.75 -4.84
C CYS A 171 28.43 -2.91 -3.92
N PRO A 172 29.66 -2.73 -4.45
CA PRO A 172 30.88 -2.69 -3.64
C PRO A 172 30.80 -1.64 -2.53
N GLU A 173 31.49 -1.87 -1.40
CA GLU A 173 31.48 -0.93 -0.26
C GLU A 173 32.08 0.43 -0.59
N SER A 174 33.04 0.49 -1.51
CA SER A 174 33.70 1.72 -1.95
C SER A 174 32.89 2.53 -2.99
N ASP A 175 31.72 2.03 -3.40
CA ASP A 175 30.90 2.68 -4.41
C ASP A 175 30.20 3.93 -3.83
N THR A 176 30.45 5.08 -4.46
CA THR A 176 29.85 6.37 -4.05
C THR A 176 28.33 6.38 -4.23
N ALA A 177 27.79 5.64 -5.22
CA ALA A 177 26.36 5.51 -5.43
C ALA A 177 25.71 4.70 -4.30
N ARG A 178 26.40 3.66 -3.79
CA ARG A 178 25.96 2.93 -2.60
C ARG A 178 25.89 3.83 -1.37
N ALA A 179 26.93 4.63 -1.13
CA ALA A 179 26.97 5.56 0.01
C ALA A 179 25.84 6.60 -0.08
N SER A 180 25.62 7.19 -1.26
CA SER A 180 24.53 8.13 -1.53
C SER A 180 23.16 7.50 -1.25
N ALA A 181 22.92 6.28 -1.72
CA ALA A 181 21.65 5.59 -1.52
C ALA A 181 21.36 5.26 -0.04
N LEU A 182 22.38 4.88 0.74
CA LEU A 182 22.22 4.63 2.17
C LEU A 182 21.88 5.90 2.94
N LEU A 183 22.49 7.04 2.58
CA LEU A 183 22.15 8.34 3.17
C LEU A 183 20.68 8.70 2.87
N ALA A 184 20.25 8.56 1.62
CA ALA A 184 18.86 8.82 1.22
C ALA A 184 17.86 7.90 1.96
N ILE A 185 18.24 6.65 2.25
CA ILE A 185 17.42 5.75 3.07
C ILE A 185 17.25 6.28 4.49
N ASP A 186 18.33 6.78 5.11
CA ASP A 186 18.27 7.30 6.47
C ASP A 186 17.45 8.61 6.56
N GLU A 187 17.59 9.50 5.57
CA GLU A 187 16.74 10.70 5.42
C GLU A 187 15.25 10.32 5.29
N ALA A 188 14.93 9.36 4.41
CA ALA A 188 13.57 8.89 4.22
C ALA A 188 12.97 8.27 5.49
N ARG A 189 13.77 7.55 6.29
CA ARG A 189 13.33 7.01 7.59
C ARG A 189 13.00 8.10 8.60
N VAL A 190 13.80 9.16 8.66
CA VAL A 190 13.52 10.32 9.50
C VAL A 190 12.22 10.99 9.07
N CYS A 191 12.02 11.16 7.76
CA CYS A 191 10.80 11.73 7.20
C CYS A 191 9.56 10.88 7.53
N LEU A 192 9.68 9.55 7.44
CA LEU A 192 8.61 8.61 7.76
C LEU A 192 8.25 8.60 9.26
N ALA A 193 9.24 8.78 10.14
CA ALA A 193 9.03 8.83 11.58
C ALA A 193 8.39 10.15 12.05
N ALA A 194 8.49 11.21 11.25
CA ALA A 194 7.87 12.49 11.56
C ALA A 194 6.33 12.39 11.50
N SER A 195 5.65 12.88 12.54
CA SER A 195 4.20 12.95 12.55
C SER A 195 3.70 14.22 11.86
N PRO A 196 2.62 14.18 11.07
CA PRO A 196 1.99 15.38 10.58
C PRO A 196 1.48 16.22 11.76
N GLY A 197 1.73 17.53 11.74
CA GLY A 197 1.12 18.44 12.72
C GLY A 197 -0.40 18.42 12.64
N SER A 198 -1.08 18.80 13.72
CA SER A 198 -2.55 18.87 13.76
C SER A 198 -3.09 19.90 12.77
N GLY A 199 -3.84 19.44 11.76
CA GLY A 199 -4.52 20.31 10.81
C GLY A 199 -4.31 19.93 9.35
N LEU A 200 -5.22 20.39 8.48
CA LEU A 200 -5.23 20.03 7.08
C LEU A 200 -4.00 20.57 6.34
N VAL A 201 -3.61 21.82 6.58
CA VAL A 201 -2.46 22.46 5.93
C VAL A 201 -1.13 21.79 6.31
N SER A 202 -0.93 21.46 7.59
CA SER A 202 0.27 20.75 8.06
C SER A 202 0.34 19.34 7.49
N ALA A 203 -0.79 18.61 7.47
CA ALA A 203 -0.86 17.29 6.88
C ALA A 203 -0.62 17.31 5.36
N THR A 204 -1.13 18.32 4.63
CA THR A 204 -0.84 18.53 3.20
C THR A 204 0.63 18.81 2.95
N ARG A 205 1.27 19.67 3.77
CA ARG A 205 2.71 19.92 3.68
C ARG A 205 3.51 18.65 3.92
N HIS A 206 3.13 17.87 4.92
CA HIS A 206 3.78 16.60 5.21
C HIS A 206 3.62 15.59 4.06
N ALA A 207 2.43 15.47 3.47
CA ALA A 207 2.21 14.65 2.28
C ALA A 207 3.10 15.08 1.10
N ARG A 208 3.25 16.40 0.85
CA ARG A 208 4.16 16.91 -0.18
C ARG A 208 5.63 16.58 0.14
N SER A 209 6.04 16.68 1.40
CA SER A 209 7.39 16.28 1.84
C SER A 209 7.64 14.81 1.56
N LEU A 210 6.72 13.92 1.93
CA LEU A 210 6.83 12.48 1.62
C LEU A 210 6.89 12.23 0.11
N ALA A 211 6.10 12.95 -0.69
CA ALA A 211 6.12 12.82 -2.15
C ALA A 211 7.46 13.28 -2.78
N GLN A 212 8.10 14.31 -2.22
CA GLN A 212 9.44 14.74 -2.64
C GLN A 212 10.50 13.67 -2.33
N GLU A 213 10.46 13.11 -1.13
CA GLU A 213 11.35 12.01 -0.73
C GLU A 213 11.17 10.78 -1.64
N LEU A 214 9.92 10.41 -1.94
CA LEU A 214 9.64 9.31 -2.88
C LEU A 214 10.27 9.55 -4.24
N LYS A 215 10.13 10.77 -4.79
CA LYS A 215 10.75 11.13 -6.07
C LYS A 215 12.27 10.98 -6.00
N GLN A 216 12.91 11.50 -4.96
CA GLN A 216 14.36 11.41 -4.76
C GLN A 216 14.82 9.95 -4.68
N LEU A 217 14.14 9.10 -3.90
CA LEU A 217 14.49 7.68 -3.78
C LEU A 217 14.29 6.92 -5.09
N CYS A 218 13.25 7.23 -5.87
CA CYS A 218 13.07 6.67 -7.21
C CYS A 218 14.22 7.04 -8.16
N ASP A 219 14.71 8.28 -8.10
CA ASP A 219 15.82 8.75 -8.93
C ASP A 219 17.15 8.08 -8.49
N GLN A 220 17.38 7.89 -7.19
CA GLN A 220 18.54 7.16 -6.66
C GLN A 220 18.53 5.68 -7.05
N TYR A 221 17.37 5.02 -6.99
CA TYR A 221 17.24 3.63 -7.42
C TYR A 221 17.57 3.46 -8.92
N GLN A 222 17.08 4.39 -9.75
CA GLN A 222 17.35 4.37 -11.18
C GLN A 222 18.85 4.51 -11.45
N ALA A 223 19.50 5.52 -10.85
CA ALA A 223 20.94 5.74 -10.99
C ALA A 223 21.78 4.52 -10.59
N LEU A 224 21.41 3.84 -9.49
CA LEU A 224 22.06 2.59 -9.08
C LEU A 224 21.85 1.44 -10.07
N THR A 225 20.68 1.38 -10.71
CA THR A 225 20.37 0.33 -11.68
C THR A 225 21.13 0.57 -12.99
N ASP A 226 21.17 1.81 -13.46
CA ASP A 226 21.89 2.21 -14.68
C ASP A 226 23.40 1.99 -14.55
N ALA A 227 23.97 2.34 -13.39
CA ALA A 227 25.38 2.10 -13.09
C ALA A 227 25.76 0.60 -13.13
N ARG A 228 24.80 -0.29 -12.86
CA ARG A 228 25.01 -1.75 -12.92
C ARG A 228 24.86 -2.32 -14.32
N THR A 229 24.00 -1.76 -15.15
CA THR A 229 23.79 -2.22 -16.54
C THR A 229 24.83 -1.64 -17.50
N GLY A 230 25.57 -0.59 -17.10
CA GLY A 230 26.57 0.06 -17.94
C GLY A 230 25.95 0.89 -19.07
N GLU A 231 24.65 1.16 -18.98
CA GLU A 231 23.89 1.92 -19.96
C GLU A 231 23.77 3.36 -19.43
N PRO A 232 24.34 4.38 -20.09
CA PRO A 232 24.20 5.76 -19.64
C PRO A 232 22.76 6.24 -19.87
N ALA A 233 22.24 6.97 -18.87
CA ALA A 233 20.91 7.59 -18.82
C ALA A 233 20.62 8.59 -19.96
#